data_AF-A0A497PIJ4-F1
#
_entry.id   AF-A0A497PIJ4-F1
#
_cell.length_a   1.000
_cell.length_b   1.000
_cell.length_c   1.000
_cell.angle_alpha   90.00
_cell.angle_beta   90.00
_cell.angle_gamma   90.00
#
_symmetry.space_group_name_H-M   'P 1'
#
loop_
_entity.id
_entity.type
_entity.pdbx_description
1 polymer ?
#
loop_
_entity_poly.entity_id
_entity_poly.type
_entity_poly.pdbx_seq_one_letter_code
_entity_poly.pdbx_strand_id
1 'polypeptide(L)'
;MADLTPFTILFELAPPILVSVAYLVVFRGRRNRFVEAFVALMYIKSVTFFMSAIIYQTPPSGSSFDPNVDSQTMYWIFVTEFLFQFAYALQEFLTWVMLSFIAVLFGMLVLAIKMALQDPLKMKFSNVIKRIVGREPVSDGYSGFRDRLNHLTFEGVPENPMNPAVQREAWRTSWKDYLIIGLATLLPSIPAYVGSLDNYILGLVGDPHYHPPNAYIMGVLIFLTWIYRFGYPASNRIAKGAGLKLGDRDVGAEMMRGVLGWFFRLNILLTLGLLGLDVMRAIANDTLEYLGAYYFDGITQAFPPILFAIVVLPLVERFSVVLYKKVFESITQARSKVRQLNLRRSLLTFVSSIGTAG
;
A
#
# COMPACT_ATOMS: atom_id res chain seq x y z
N MET A 1 31.50 9.03 -11.96
CA MET A 1 30.57 7.91 -12.22
C MET A 1 31.24 6.60 -11.81
N ALA A 2 30.61 5.77 -10.97
CA ALA A 2 31.15 4.46 -10.57
C ALA A 2 31.57 3.63 -11.81
N ASP A 3 32.70 2.92 -11.74
CA ASP A 3 33.18 2.08 -12.85
C ASP A 3 32.19 0.93 -13.08
N LEU A 4 31.40 1.08 -14.15
CA LEU A 4 30.42 0.11 -14.62
C LEU A 4 31.14 -1.09 -15.25
N THR A 5 31.54 -2.05 -14.42
CA THR A 5 32.06 -3.32 -14.92
C THR A 5 30.93 -4.34 -15.10
N PRO A 6 31.03 -5.27 -16.07
CA PRO A 6 30.11 -6.40 -16.18
C PRO A 6 29.99 -7.22 -14.87
N PHE A 7 31.07 -7.25 -14.07
CA PHE A 7 31.08 -7.90 -12.76
C PHE A 7 30.21 -7.18 -11.74
N THR A 8 30.24 -5.84 -11.69
CA THR A 8 29.37 -5.04 -10.81
C THR A 8 27.89 -5.26 -11.13
N ILE A 9 27.55 -5.30 -12.42
CA ILE A 9 26.18 -5.61 -12.91
C ILE A 9 25.75 -7.02 -12.51
N LEU A 10 26.63 -8.00 -12.69
CA LEU A 10 26.38 -9.39 -12.33
C LEU A 10 26.21 -9.56 -10.82
N PHE A 11 27.01 -8.87 -10.01
CA PHE A 11 26.94 -8.96 -8.55
C PHE A 11 25.63 -8.42 -8.00
N GLU A 12 25.18 -7.28 -8.53
CA GLU A 12 23.93 -6.62 -8.14
C GLU A 12 22.68 -7.41 -8.58
N LEU A 13 22.73 -8.06 -9.74
CA LEU A 13 21.62 -8.85 -10.28
C LEU A 13 21.67 -10.34 -9.91
N ALA A 14 22.78 -10.82 -9.35
CA ALA A 14 22.91 -12.23 -8.97
C ALA A 14 21.84 -12.68 -7.96
N PRO A 15 21.49 -11.91 -6.91
CA PRO A 15 20.43 -12.31 -5.99
C PRO A 15 19.08 -12.60 -6.65
N PRO A 16 18.48 -11.68 -7.45
CA PRO A 16 17.22 -11.98 -8.14
C PRO A 16 17.35 -13.11 -9.17
N ILE A 17 18.50 -13.25 -9.84
CA ILE A 17 18.75 -14.35 -10.80
C ILE A 17 18.75 -15.71 -10.08
N LEU A 18 19.48 -15.83 -8.97
CA LEU A 18 19.57 -17.07 -8.20
C LEU A 18 18.20 -17.49 -7.65
N VAL A 19 17.42 -16.53 -7.13
CA VAL A 19 16.05 -16.80 -6.66
C VAL A 19 15.14 -17.21 -7.82
N SER A 20 15.30 -16.61 -9.00
CA SER A 20 14.57 -17.00 -10.21
C SER A 20 14.88 -18.43 -10.65
N VAL A 21 16.16 -18.82 -10.65
CA VAL A 21 16.59 -20.18 -10.97
C VAL A 21 16.03 -21.17 -9.95
N ALA A 22 16.16 -20.87 -8.65
CA ALA A 22 15.59 -21.70 -7.59
C ALA A 22 14.06 -21.85 -7.75
N TYR A 23 13.37 -20.76 -8.07
CA TYR A 23 11.93 -20.78 -8.36
C TYR A 23 11.60 -21.71 -9.54
N LEU A 24 12.30 -21.58 -10.67
CA LEU A 24 12.06 -22.42 -11.85
C LEU A 24 12.33 -23.91 -11.57
N VAL A 25 13.40 -24.22 -10.82
CA VAL A 25 13.80 -25.59 -10.47
C VAL A 25 12.84 -26.23 -9.48
N VAL A 26 12.41 -25.50 -8.44
CA VAL A 26 11.51 -26.03 -7.40
C VAL A 26 10.08 -26.15 -7.93
N PHE A 27 9.60 -25.18 -8.70
CA PHE A 27 8.21 -25.16 -9.14
C PHE A 27 7.98 -25.89 -10.47
N ARG A 28 9.02 -26.25 -11.23
CA ARG A 28 8.98 -27.12 -12.43
C ARG A 28 7.80 -26.83 -13.39
N GLY A 29 7.49 -25.56 -13.62
CA GLY A 29 6.40 -25.11 -14.49
C GLY A 29 5.07 -24.78 -13.79
N ARG A 30 4.90 -25.05 -12.49
CA ARG A 30 3.74 -24.61 -11.69
C ARG A 30 3.87 -23.12 -11.36
N ARG A 31 3.14 -22.28 -12.10
CA ARG A 31 3.14 -20.82 -11.88
C ARG A 31 2.56 -20.44 -10.51
N ASN A 32 3.29 -19.62 -9.78
CA ASN A 32 2.87 -19.05 -8.51
C ASN A 32 3.09 -17.53 -8.56
N ARG A 33 2.00 -16.78 -8.72
CA ARG A 33 2.02 -15.32 -8.89
C ARG A 33 2.63 -14.59 -7.68
N PHE A 34 2.52 -15.14 -6.48
CA PHE A 34 3.14 -14.56 -5.28
C PHE A 34 4.67 -14.62 -5.35
N VAL A 35 5.22 -15.77 -5.76
CA VAL A 35 6.67 -15.93 -5.88
C VAL A 35 7.19 -15.18 -7.11
N GLU A 36 6.47 -15.21 -8.24
CA GLU A 36 6.80 -14.39 -9.42
C GLU A 36 6.84 -12.90 -9.10
N ALA A 37 5.89 -12.41 -8.28
CA ALA A 37 5.91 -11.02 -7.82
C ALA A 37 7.08 -10.73 -6.91
N PHE A 38 7.38 -11.61 -5.93
CA PHE A 38 8.56 -11.45 -5.08
C PHE A 38 9.85 -11.38 -5.90
N VAL A 39 10.02 -12.25 -6.89
CA VAL A 39 11.14 -12.22 -7.84
C VAL A 39 11.19 -10.91 -8.62
N ALA A 40 10.06 -10.44 -9.16
CA ALA A 40 9.98 -9.18 -9.87
C ALA A 40 10.37 -7.99 -8.99
N LEU A 41 10.00 -7.99 -7.71
CA LEU A 41 10.40 -6.96 -6.75
C LEU A 41 11.90 -6.96 -6.54
N MET A 42 12.52 -8.14 -6.37
CA MET A 42 13.97 -8.23 -6.26
C MET A 42 14.66 -7.60 -7.47
N TYR A 43 14.19 -7.88 -8.70
CA TYR A 43 14.75 -7.26 -9.91
C TYR A 43 14.60 -5.74 -9.96
N ILE A 44 13.39 -5.23 -9.72
CA ILE A 44 13.14 -3.79 -9.74
C ILE A 44 14.03 -3.08 -8.70
N LYS A 45 14.24 -3.72 -7.55
CA LYS A 45 15.05 -3.19 -6.46
C LYS A 45 16.52 -3.15 -6.80
N SER A 46 17.09 -4.27 -7.26
CA SER A 46 18.47 -4.32 -7.72
C SER A 46 18.71 -3.31 -8.85
N VAL A 47 17.78 -3.17 -9.81
CA VAL A 47 17.89 -2.15 -10.88
C VAL A 47 17.82 -0.73 -10.34
N THR A 48 16.92 -0.43 -9.41
CA THR A 48 16.80 0.92 -8.85
C THR A 48 18.04 1.26 -8.01
N PHE A 49 18.47 0.34 -7.15
CA PHE A 49 19.64 0.53 -6.31
C PHE A 49 20.88 0.75 -7.19
N PHE A 50 21.05 -0.07 -8.24
CA PHE A 50 22.09 0.09 -9.24
C PHE A 50 22.06 1.47 -9.91
N MET A 51 20.89 1.90 -10.40
CA MET A 51 20.72 3.23 -11.02
C MET A 51 21.04 4.37 -10.05
N SER A 52 20.60 4.26 -8.79
CA SER A 52 20.90 5.25 -7.76
C SER A 52 22.41 5.31 -7.44
N ALA A 53 23.07 4.15 -7.34
CA ALA A 53 24.49 4.07 -7.07
C ALA A 53 25.33 4.70 -8.19
N ILE A 54 24.96 4.49 -9.46
CA ILE A 54 25.64 5.11 -10.61
C ILE A 54 25.54 6.65 -10.57
N ILE A 55 24.37 7.16 -10.16
CA ILE A 55 24.06 8.60 -10.17
C ILE A 55 24.74 9.31 -8.99
N TYR A 56 24.66 8.74 -7.78
CA TYR A 56 25.08 9.44 -6.54
C TYR A 56 26.44 9.01 -6.01
N GLN A 57 26.97 7.85 -6.40
CA GLN A 57 28.32 7.47 -5.99
C GLN A 57 29.35 8.04 -6.97
N THR A 58 30.12 9.02 -6.48
CA THR A 58 31.41 9.31 -7.08
C THR A 58 32.24 8.02 -7.03
N PRO A 59 32.84 7.60 -8.16
CA PRO A 59 33.72 6.46 -8.18
C PRO A 59 34.79 6.76 -7.15
N PRO A 60 35.08 5.83 -6.22
CA PRO A 60 36.30 5.97 -5.45
C PRO A 60 37.42 6.18 -6.47
N SER A 61 38.23 7.22 -6.26
CA SER A 61 39.34 7.61 -7.14
C SER A 61 40.48 6.58 -7.20
N GLY A 62 40.22 5.34 -6.76
CA GLY A 62 41.09 4.18 -6.94
C GLY A 62 40.63 3.38 -8.15
N SER A 63 41.21 3.67 -9.30
CA SER A 63 41.05 2.94 -10.57
C SER A 63 41.77 1.59 -10.58
N SER A 64 41.77 0.86 -9.47
CA SER A 64 42.39 -0.46 -9.38
C SER A 64 41.57 -1.40 -8.51
N PHE A 65 41.11 -2.50 -9.12
CA PHE A 65 40.83 -3.73 -8.37
C PHE A 65 42.08 -4.06 -7.55
N ASP A 66 41.95 -4.17 -6.23
CA ASP A 66 43.04 -4.68 -5.39
C ASP A 66 43.30 -6.14 -5.81
N PRO A 67 44.48 -6.49 -6.35
CA PRO A 67 44.79 -7.87 -6.72
C PRO A 67 44.86 -8.80 -5.49
N ASN A 68 44.80 -8.25 -4.27
CA ASN A 68 44.81 -9.00 -3.02
C ASN A 68 43.41 -9.28 -2.44
N VAL A 69 42.32 -9.04 -3.19
CA VAL A 69 41.00 -9.47 -2.69
C VAL A 69 40.97 -11.01 -2.65
N ASP A 70 41.14 -11.54 -1.45
CA ASP A 70 41.03 -12.96 -1.16
C ASP A 70 39.66 -13.49 -1.59
N SER A 71 39.67 -14.64 -2.26
CA SER A 71 38.49 -15.41 -2.66
C SER A 71 37.49 -15.62 -1.51
N GLN A 72 37.99 -15.79 -0.28
CA GLN A 72 37.15 -15.92 0.90
C GLN A 72 36.44 -14.62 1.26
N THR A 73 37.11 -13.48 1.13
CA THR A 73 36.53 -12.15 1.33
C THR A 73 35.47 -11.85 0.27
N MET A 74 35.74 -12.13 -1.01
CA MET A 74 34.74 -11.99 -2.09
C MET A 74 33.50 -12.86 -1.84
N TYR A 75 33.68 -14.11 -1.42
CA TYR A 75 32.56 -15.00 -1.09
C TYR A 75 31.69 -14.44 0.03
N TRP A 76 32.30 -13.96 1.11
CA TRP A 76 31.55 -13.38 2.24
C TRP A 76 30.83 -12.08 1.87
N ILE A 77 31.45 -11.22 1.06
CA ILE A 77 30.79 -10.01 0.53
C ILE A 77 29.57 -10.42 -0.30
N PHE A 78 29.71 -11.42 -1.17
CA PHE A 78 28.62 -11.90 -2.03
C PHE A 78 27.45 -12.48 -1.21
N VAL A 79 27.75 -13.33 -0.23
CA VAL A 79 26.71 -13.90 0.65
C VAL A 79 26.02 -12.81 1.46
N THR A 80 26.78 -11.86 2.00
CA THR A 80 26.23 -10.77 2.81
C THR A 80 25.35 -9.85 1.97
N GLU A 81 25.78 -9.50 0.76
CA GLU A 81 25.00 -8.71 -0.19
C GLU A 81 23.72 -9.45 -0.60
N PHE A 82 23.83 -10.74 -0.94
CA PHE A 82 22.66 -11.58 -1.25
C PHE A 82 21.64 -11.59 -0.11
N LEU A 83 22.09 -11.83 1.12
CA LEU A 83 21.23 -11.87 2.30
C LEU A 83 20.59 -10.50 2.57
N PHE A 84 21.34 -9.42 2.41
CA PHE A 84 20.85 -8.07 2.57
C PHE A 84 19.75 -7.75 1.54
N GLN A 85 20.02 -7.97 0.24
CA GLN A 85 19.04 -7.71 -0.81
C GLN A 85 17.78 -8.58 -0.65
N PHE A 86 17.96 -9.86 -0.31
CA PHE A 86 16.85 -10.77 -0.07
C PHE A 86 16.01 -10.34 1.15
N ALA A 87 16.63 -10.08 2.29
CA ALA A 87 15.94 -9.67 3.51
C ALA A 87 15.22 -8.33 3.33
N TYR A 88 15.86 -7.39 2.64
CA TYR A 88 15.29 -6.07 2.39
C TYR A 88 14.13 -6.14 1.37
N ALA A 89 14.18 -7.02 0.36
CA ALA A 89 13.05 -7.29 -0.53
C ALA A 89 11.89 -7.99 0.20
N LEU A 90 12.21 -8.94 1.08
CA LEU A 90 11.23 -9.66 1.90
C LEU A 90 10.51 -8.73 2.87
N GLN A 91 11.24 -7.88 3.58
CA GLN A 91 10.67 -6.87 4.48
C GLN A 91 9.68 -6.00 3.73
N GLU A 92 10.04 -5.50 2.55
CA GLU A 92 9.19 -4.62 1.76
C GLU A 92 7.94 -5.32 1.21
N PHE A 93 8.09 -6.56 0.74
CA PHE A 93 6.96 -7.40 0.36
C PHE A 93 5.97 -7.58 1.53
N LEU A 94 6.49 -7.90 2.72
CA LEU A 94 5.69 -8.05 3.94
C LEU A 94 5.06 -6.73 4.38
N THR A 95 5.71 -5.59 4.17
CA THR A 95 5.13 -4.27 4.45
C THR A 95 3.89 -3.99 3.60
N TRP A 96 3.92 -4.28 2.30
CA TRP A 96 2.75 -4.12 1.43
C TRP A 96 1.63 -5.11 1.74
N VAL A 97 1.99 -6.33 2.13
CA VAL A 97 1.05 -7.30 2.68
C VAL A 97 0.39 -6.73 3.94
N MET A 98 1.16 -6.23 4.91
CA MET A 98 0.66 -5.58 6.13
C MET A 98 -0.23 -4.38 5.83
N LEU A 99 0.14 -3.52 4.88
CA LEU A 99 -0.69 -2.39 4.45
C LEU A 99 -2.04 -2.83 3.89
N SER A 100 -2.12 -3.98 3.22
CA SER A 100 -3.39 -4.56 2.79
C SER A 100 -4.30 -4.95 3.95
N PHE A 101 -3.73 -5.42 5.07
CA PHE A 101 -4.48 -5.71 6.31
C PHE A 101 -4.98 -4.41 6.96
N ILE A 102 -4.12 -3.38 7.03
CA ILE A 102 -4.50 -2.07 7.54
C ILE A 102 -5.62 -1.46 6.67
N ALA A 103 -5.54 -1.63 5.35
CA ALA A 103 -6.59 -1.18 4.43
C ALA A 103 -7.94 -1.86 4.72
N VAL A 104 -7.96 -3.14 5.11
CA VAL A 104 -9.21 -3.81 5.54
C VAL A 104 -9.82 -3.12 6.76
N LEU A 105 -9.00 -2.84 7.79
CA LEU A 105 -9.46 -2.15 9.00
C LEU A 105 -9.99 -0.75 8.67
N PHE A 106 -9.26 -0.01 7.85
CA PHE A 106 -9.68 1.32 7.42
C PHE A 106 -10.99 1.28 6.61
N GLY A 107 -11.14 0.29 5.74
CA GLY A 107 -12.35 0.10 4.94
C GLY A 107 -13.59 -0.17 5.80
N MET A 108 -13.45 -0.88 6.91
CA MET A 108 -14.54 -1.06 7.87
C MET A 108 -14.89 0.25 8.60
N LEU A 109 -13.89 1.03 9.00
CA LEU A 109 -14.11 2.35 9.60
C LEU A 109 -14.84 3.29 8.63
N VAL A 110 -14.39 3.36 7.37
CA VAL A 110 -15.03 4.17 6.33
C VAL A 110 -16.46 3.72 6.08
N LEU A 111 -16.70 2.40 5.99
CA LEU A 111 -18.05 1.85 5.86
C LEU A 111 -18.94 2.26 7.05
N ALA A 112 -18.42 2.17 8.28
CA ALA A 112 -19.14 2.57 9.47
C ALA A 112 -19.52 4.06 9.45
N ILE A 113 -18.55 4.94 9.15
CA ILE A 113 -18.78 6.39 9.02
C ILE A 113 -19.79 6.69 7.91
N LYS A 114 -19.67 6.02 6.75
CA LYS A 114 -20.60 6.21 5.63
C LYS A 114 -22.04 5.88 6.03
N MET A 115 -22.23 4.73 6.66
CA MET A 115 -23.56 4.24 7.06
C MET A 115 -24.16 5.02 8.24
N ALA A 116 -23.33 5.49 9.17
CA ALA A 116 -23.78 6.19 10.37
C ALA A 116 -24.00 7.70 10.15
N LEU A 117 -23.20 8.33 9.29
CA LEU A 117 -23.17 9.78 9.14
C LEU A 117 -23.46 10.21 7.70
N GLN A 118 -22.66 9.76 6.74
CA GLN A 118 -22.71 10.30 5.38
C GLN A 118 -24.06 10.09 4.70
N ASP A 119 -24.54 8.85 4.66
CA ASP A 119 -25.81 8.49 4.04
C ASP A 119 -27.01 9.18 4.72
N PRO A 120 -27.18 9.13 6.06
CA PRO A 120 -28.31 9.80 6.70
C PRO A 120 -28.25 11.33 6.61
N LEU A 121 -27.06 11.95 6.64
CA LEU A 121 -26.95 13.40 6.42
C LEU A 121 -27.33 13.77 4.99
N LYS A 122 -26.83 13.03 3.99
CA LYS A 122 -27.16 13.25 2.57
C LYS A 122 -28.67 13.15 2.33
N MET A 123 -29.34 12.18 2.96
CA MET A 123 -30.79 12.03 2.88
C MET A 123 -31.52 13.18 3.55
N LYS A 124 -31.12 13.58 4.77
CA LYS A 124 -31.73 14.73 5.45
C LYS A 124 -31.63 16.01 4.61
N PHE A 125 -30.44 16.33 4.10
CA PHE A 125 -30.24 17.49 3.23
C PHE A 125 -31.06 17.40 1.94
N SER A 126 -31.04 16.25 1.27
CA SER A 126 -31.83 16.05 0.04
C SER A 126 -33.33 16.20 0.30
N ASN A 127 -33.83 15.69 1.42
CA ASN A 127 -35.24 15.78 1.79
C ASN A 127 -35.65 17.19 2.19
N VAL A 128 -34.77 17.98 2.79
CA VAL A 128 -34.99 19.42 3.01
C VAL A 128 -35.18 20.13 1.67
N ILE A 129 -34.28 19.92 0.71
CA ILE A 129 -34.38 20.53 -0.63
C ILE A 129 -35.64 20.07 -1.35
N LYS A 130 -35.94 18.77 -1.33
CA LYS A 130 -37.12 18.23 -2.00
C LYS A 130 -38.42 18.72 -1.38
N ARG A 131 -38.46 18.90 -0.06
CA ARG A 131 -39.62 19.51 0.63
C ARG A 131 -39.83 20.95 0.17
N ILE A 132 -38.77 21.72 -0.05
CA ILE A 132 -38.85 23.09 -0.60
C ILE A 132 -39.35 23.08 -2.05
N VAL A 133 -38.90 22.13 -2.86
CA VAL A 133 -39.24 22.01 -4.30
C VAL A 133 -40.56 21.22 -4.53
N GLY A 134 -41.25 20.80 -3.47
CA GLY A 134 -42.53 20.06 -3.56
C GLY A 134 -42.42 18.63 -4.10
N ARG A 135 -41.26 17.98 -3.97
CA ARG A 135 -41.02 16.60 -4.43
C ARG A 135 -41.03 15.61 -3.27
N GLU A 136 -41.35 14.35 -3.57
CA GLU A 136 -41.39 13.27 -2.57
C GLU A 136 -40.03 13.02 -1.90
N PRO A 137 -40.01 12.79 -0.58
CA PRO A 137 -38.79 12.52 0.19
C PRO A 137 -38.16 11.19 -0.22
N VAL A 138 -36.82 11.14 -0.16
CA VAL A 138 -36.03 9.91 -0.36
C VAL A 138 -35.89 9.18 0.97
N SER A 139 -36.10 7.88 0.94
CA SER A 139 -35.74 6.94 2.02
C SER A 139 -34.91 5.81 1.42
N ASP A 140 -33.96 5.28 2.16
CA ASP A 140 -33.24 4.05 1.81
C ASP A 140 -33.90 2.78 2.37
N GLY A 141 -35.05 2.91 3.03
CA GLY A 141 -35.80 1.78 3.58
C GLY A 141 -35.24 1.22 4.90
N TYR A 142 -34.19 1.83 5.46
CA TYR A 142 -33.57 1.37 6.71
C TYR A 142 -33.78 2.35 7.85
N SER A 143 -34.12 1.81 9.02
CA SER A 143 -34.44 2.60 10.23
C SER A 143 -33.23 3.27 10.88
N GLY A 144 -32.00 2.80 10.61
CA GLY A 144 -30.78 3.41 11.12
C GLY A 144 -29.51 2.61 10.85
N PHE A 145 -28.39 3.05 11.43
CA PHE A 145 -27.06 2.44 11.23
C PHE A 145 -27.05 0.93 11.46
N ARG A 146 -27.65 0.48 12.56
CA ARG A 146 -27.70 -0.94 12.93
C ARG A 146 -28.50 -1.78 11.92
N ASP A 147 -29.59 -1.22 11.43
CA ASP A 147 -30.44 -1.88 10.44
C ASP A 147 -29.71 -2.04 9.11
N ARG A 148 -28.98 -1.00 8.68
CA ARG A 148 -28.09 -1.07 7.51
C ARG A 148 -26.98 -2.10 7.65
N LEU A 149 -26.34 -2.17 8.82
CA LEU A 149 -25.31 -3.18 9.10
C LEU A 149 -25.83 -4.62 9.00
N ASN A 150 -27.06 -4.86 9.44
CA ASN A 150 -27.65 -6.21 9.42
C ASN A 150 -28.08 -6.65 8.01
N HIS A 151 -28.30 -5.71 7.10
CA HIS A 151 -28.71 -5.97 5.71
C HIS A 151 -27.56 -5.83 4.70
N LEU A 152 -26.32 -5.71 5.19
CA LEU A 152 -25.12 -5.72 4.36
C LEU A 152 -24.78 -7.15 3.95
N THR A 153 -24.67 -7.38 2.64
CA THR A 153 -24.32 -8.68 2.05
C THR A 153 -23.02 -8.59 1.27
N PHE A 154 -22.37 -9.76 1.10
CA PHE A 154 -21.12 -9.92 0.36
C PHE A 154 -21.32 -10.95 -0.74
N GLU A 155 -21.13 -10.55 -1.99
CA GLU A 155 -21.31 -11.43 -3.15
C GLU A 155 -19.99 -11.82 -3.84
N GLY A 156 -18.92 -11.02 -3.67
CA GLY A 156 -17.66 -11.14 -4.43
C GLY A 156 -16.56 -11.98 -3.77
N VAL A 157 -16.88 -12.78 -2.75
CA VAL A 157 -15.88 -13.42 -1.89
C VAL A 157 -15.52 -14.82 -2.42
N PRO A 158 -14.26 -15.06 -2.84
CA PRO A 158 -13.85 -16.37 -3.33
C PRO A 158 -13.71 -17.39 -2.20
N GLU A 159 -14.03 -18.65 -2.47
CA GLU A 159 -13.88 -19.75 -1.51
C GLU A 159 -12.41 -20.06 -1.18
N ASN A 160 -11.53 -20.01 -2.20
CA ASN A 160 -10.09 -20.23 -2.03
C ASN A 160 -9.27 -19.05 -2.62
N PRO A 161 -8.86 -18.07 -1.78
CA PRO A 161 -8.10 -16.91 -2.25
C PRO A 161 -6.65 -17.25 -2.66
N MET A 162 -6.14 -18.43 -2.27
CA MET A 162 -4.80 -18.88 -2.64
C MET A 162 -4.76 -19.60 -3.98
N ASN A 163 -5.91 -19.84 -4.62
CA ASN A 163 -5.95 -20.49 -5.93
C ASN A 163 -5.25 -19.60 -6.99
N PRO A 164 -4.24 -20.11 -7.72
CA PRO A 164 -3.51 -19.35 -8.75
C PRO A 164 -4.39 -18.80 -9.88
N ALA A 165 -5.55 -19.41 -10.17
CA ALA A 165 -6.51 -18.87 -11.14
C ALA A 165 -7.23 -17.62 -10.62
N VAL A 166 -7.68 -17.67 -9.35
CA VAL A 166 -8.34 -16.56 -8.66
C VAL A 166 -7.39 -15.36 -8.50
N GLN A 167 -6.12 -15.63 -8.18
CA GLN A 167 -5.09 -14.58 -8.11
C GLN A 167 -4.80 -13.95 -9.47
N ARG A 168 -4.73 -14.76 -10.54
CA ARG A 168 -4.53 -14.26 -11.90
C ARG A 168 -5.67 -13.37 -12.36
N GLU A 169 -6.90 -13.77 -12.08
CA GLU A 169 -8.08 -12.98 -12.40
C GLU A 169 -8.13 -11.68 -11.57
N ALA A 170 -7.86 -11.77 -10.27
CA ALA A 170 -7.75 -10.59 -9.40
C ALA A 170 -6.75 -9.60 -9.96
N TRP A 171 -5.51 -10.05 -10.22
CA TRP A 171 -4.47 -9.22 -10.79
C TRP A 171 -4.93 -8.57 -12.10
N ARG A 172 -5.50 -9.35 -13.05
CA ARG A 172 -5.99 -8.84 -14.35
C ARG A 172 -7.05 -7.73 -14.20
N THR A 173 -7.87 -7.79 -13.16
CA THR A 173 -8.99 -6.87 -12.96
C THR A 173 -8.66 -5.66 -12.11
N SER A 174 -7.67 -5.74 -11.21
CA SER A 174 -7.37 -4.65 -10.27
C SER A 174 -6.06 -3.91 -10.53
N TRP A 175 -5.12 -4.47 -11.31
CA TRP A 175 -3.83 -3.79 -11.57
C TRP A 175 -4.00 -2.38 -12.14
N LYS A 176 -5.02 -2.13 -12.99
CA LYS A 176 -5.30 -0.79 -13.55
C LYS A 176 -5.71 0.22 -12.49
N ASP A 177 -6.55 -0.22 -11.54
CA ASP A 177 -7.00 0.64 -10.44
C ASP A 177 -5.80 0.98 -9.54
N TYR A 178 -4.95 0.00 -9.23
CA TYR A 178 -3.73 0.23 -8.45
C TYR A 178 -2.68 1.07 -9.20
N LEU A 179 -2.56 0.94 -10.52
CA LEU A 179 -1.72 1.81 -11.35
C LEU A 179 -2.17 3.27 -11.26
N ILE A 180 -3.47 3.52 -11.38
CA ILE A 180 -4.04 4.88 -11.24
C ILE A 180 -3.73 5.42 -9.84
N ILE A 181 -3.97 4.63 -8.79
CA ILE A 181 -3.65 4.99 -7.40
C ILE A 181 -2.16 5.33 -7.26
N GLY A 182 -1.28 4.51 -7.82
CA GLY A 182 0.17 4.70 -7.77
C GLY A 182 0.62 5.98 -8.47
N LEU A 183 0.14 6.23 -9.69
CA LEU A 183 0.51 7.41 -10.48
C LEU A 183 0.10 8.72 -9.78
N ALA A 184 -1.08 8.78 -9.17
CA ALA A 184 -1.47 9.97 -8.41
C ALA A 184 -0.83 10.07 -7.03
N THR A 185 -0.15 9.02 -6.58
CA THR A 185 0.61 9.03 -5.32
C THR A 185 2.06 9.44 -5.54
N LEU A 186 2.59 9.30 -6.76
CA LEU A 186 3.99 9.55 -7.09
C LEU A 186 4.46 10.95 -6.72
N LEU A 187 3.96 11.98 -7.40
CA LEU A 187 4.37 13.36 -7.13
C LEU A 187 4.09 13.80 -5.68
N PRO A 188 2.92 13.51 -5.08
CA PRO A 188 2.64 13.94 -3.72
C PRO A 188 3.47 13.25 -2.63
N SER A 189 4.13 12.14 -2.96
CA SER A 189 4.97 11.41 -2.02
C SER A 189 6.41 11.92 -1.98
N ILE A 190 6.84 12.72 -2.97
CA ILE A 190 8.20 13.27 -3.06
C ILE A 190 8.66 13.91 -1.74
N PRO A 191 7.90 14.81 -1.09
CA PRO A 191 8.36 15.45 0.14
C PRO A 191 8.58 14.48 1.31
N ALA A 192 7.96 13.29 1.27
CA ALA A 192 8.18 12.26 2.29
C ALA A 192 9.55 11.55 2.14
N TYR A 193 10.12 11.55 0.93
CA TYR A 193 11.42 10.92 0.65
C TYR A 193 12.58 11.91 0.68
N VAL A 194 12.40 13.11 0.11
CA VAL A 194 13.48 14.09 -0.04
C VAL A 194 13.34 15.34 0.83
N GLY A 195 12.27 15.45 1.62
CA GLY A 195 11.98 16.62 2.45
C GLY A 195 11.38 17.79 1.67
N SER A 196 11.33 18.97 2.28
CA SER A 196 10.92 20.20 1.57
C SER A 196 12.03 20.67 0.62
N LEU A 197 11.64 21.44 -0.41
CA LEU A 197 12.58 22.04 -1.36
C LEU A 197 13.69 22.85 -0.65
N ASP A 198 13.33 23.65 0.36
CA ASP A 198 14.30 24.45 1.11
C ASP A 198 15.33 23.58 1.85
N ASN A 199 14.87 22.51 2.52
CA ASN A 199 15.76 21.60 3.23
C ASN A 199 16.65 20.82 2.25
N TYR A 200 16.12 20.45 1.09
CA TYR A 200 16.88 19.79 0.04
C TYR A 200 18.01 20.70 -0.48
N ILE A 201 17.72 21.98 -0.73
CA ILE A 201 18.72 22.97 -1.16
C ILE A 201 19.78 23.19 -0.07
N LEU A 202 19.37 23.37 1.19
CA LEU A 202 20.30 23.54 2.31
C LEU A 202 21.27 22.35 2.46
N GLY A 203 20.77 21.13 2.25
CA GLY A 203 21.59 19.92 2.25
C GLY A 203 22.58 19.85 1.08
N LEU A 204 22.18 20.31 -0.11
CA LEU A 204 23.04 20.37 -1.30
C LEU A 204 24.15 21.40 -1.20
N VAL A 205 23.83 22.60 -0.68
CA VAL A 205 24.77 23.71 -0.56
C VAL A 205 25.69 23.55 0.65
N GLY A 206 25.40 22.59 1.53
CA GLY A 206 26.24 22.26 2.69
C GLY A 206 26.13 23.30 3.80
N ASP A 207 24.94 23.85 4.03
CA ASP A 207 24.73 24.86 5.08
C ASP A 207 25.03 24.27 6.47
N PRO A 208 25.86 24.91 7.31
CA PRO A 208 26.19 24.42 8.64
C PRO A 208 25.00 24.35 9.62
N HIS A 209 23.88 25.02 9.33
CA HIS A 209 22.63 24.93 10.09
C HIS A 209 21.69 23.84 9.56
N TYR A 210 22.05 23.15 8.48
CA TYR A 210 21.30 22.00 7.99
C TYR A 210 21.45 20.83 8.96
N HIS A 211 20.33 20.45 9.59
CA HIS A 211 20.24 19.22 10.35
C HIS A 211 19.49 18.18 9.52
N PRO A 212 20.15 17.11 9.05
CA PRO A 212 19.47 16.09 8.27
C PRO A 212 18.33 15.49 9.10
N PRO A 213 17.14 15.28 8.51
CA PRO A 213 16.00 14.73 9.23
C PRO A 213 16.35 13.34 9.76
N ASN A 214 15.92 13.04 10.99
CA ASN A 214 16.16 11.76 11.61
C ASN A 214 15.58 10.62 10.75
N ALA A 215 16.42 9.65 10.37
CA ALA A 215 16.03 8.54 9.50
C ALA A 215 14.83 7.73 10.03
N TYR A 216 14.68 7.62 11.35
CA TYR A 216 13.50 6.99 11.97
C TYR A 216 12.22 7.79 11.71
N ILE A 217 12.29 9.13 11.87
CA ILE A 217 11.14 10.02 11.62
C ILE A 217 10.76 9.98 10.15
N MET A 218 11.74 10.01 9.23
CA MET A 218 11.51 9.84 7.80
C MET A 218 10.81 8.51 7.49
N GLY A 219 11.27 7.40 8.06
CA GLY A 219 10.62 6.09 7.91
C GLY A 219 9.17 6.08 8.38
N VAL A 220 8.87 6.72 9.51
CA VAL A 220 7.49 6.87 10.01
C VAL A 220 6.64 7.73 9.07
N LEU A 221 7.17 8.85 8.57
CA LEU A 221 6.46 9.73 7.64
C LEU A 221 6.14 9.03 6.31
N ILE A 222 7.10 8.29 5.76
CA ILE A 222 6.91 7.47 4.56
C ILE A 222 5.81 6.44 4.80
N PHE A 223 5.85 5.74 5.94
CA PHE A 223 4.84 4.74 6.27
C PHE A 223 3.43 5.34 6.44
N LEU A 224 3.29 6.47 7.13
CA LEU A 224 2.03 7.20 7.25
C LEU A 224 1.51 7.68 5.88
N THR A 225 2.43 8.13 5.03
CA THR A 225 2.12 8.52 3.65
C THR A 225 1.56 7.34 2.86
N TRP A 226 2.12 6.14 3.01
CA TRP A 226 1.59 4.94 2.37
C TRP A 226 0.21 4.55 2.89
N ILE A 227 -0.03 4.62 4.19
CA ILE A 227 -1.37 4.36 4.76
C ILE A 227 -2.39 5.32 4.17
N TYR A 228 -2.08 6.62 4.14
CA TYR A 228 -3.01 7.63 3.64
C TYR A 228 -3.25 7.49 2.12
N ARG A 229 -2.17 7.33 1.34
CA ARG A 229 -2.22 7.37 -0.13
C ARG A 229 -2.62 6.04 -0.76
N PHE A 230 -2.18 4.91 -0.21
CA PHE A 230 -2.53 3.58 -0.71
C PHE A 230 -3.59 2.90 0.14
N GLY A 231 -3.48 2.96 1.47
CA GLY A 231 -4.39 2.25 2.38
C GLY A 231 -5.85 2.65 2.18
N TYR A 232 -6.14 3.96 2.06
CA TYR A 232 -7.51 4.41 1.82
C TYR A 232 -8.05 3.98 0.44
N PRO A 233 -7.41 4.26 -0.71
CA PRO A 233 -7.93 3.78 -2.00
C PRO A 233 -7.98 2.26 -2.11
N ALA A 234 -6.98 1.55 -1.58
CA ALA A 234 -6.99 0.08 -1.52
C ALA A 234 -8.16 -0.44 -0.68
N SER A 235 -8.51 0.21 0.43
CA SER A 235 -9.64 -0.21 1.27
C SER A 235 -10.98 -0.18 0.52
N ASN A 236 -11.21 0.87 -0.28
CA ASN A 236 -12.42 1.02 -1.06
C ASN A 236 -12.43 0.06 -2.26
N ARG A 237 -11.24 -0.24 -2.82
CA ARG A 237 -11.10 -1.26 -3.86
C ARG A 237 -11.41 -2.66 -3.32
N ILE A 238 -10.92 -2.99 -2.13
CA ILE A 238 -11.22 -4.25 -1.45
C ILE A 238 -12.73 -4.34 -1.16
N ALA A 239 -13.38 -3.26 -0.69
CA ALA A 239 -14.83 -3.25 -0.48
C ALA A 239 -15.63 -3.49 -1.77
N LYS A 240 -15.21 -2.88 -2.90
CA LYS A 240 -15.74 -3.18 -4.25
C LYS A 240 -15.49 -4.64 -4.64
N GLY A 241 -14.27 -5.14 -4.42
CA GLY A 241 -13.90 -6.53 -4.71
C GLY A 241 -14.66 -7.56 -3.89
N ALA A 242 -15.10 -7.20 -2.68
CA ALA A 242 -15.93 -8.02 -1.81
C ALA A 242 -17.40 -8.08 -2.24
N GLY A 243 -17.82 -7.24 -3.20
CA GLY A 243 -19.21 -7.17 -3.66
C GLY A 243 -20.15 -6.73 -2.56
N LEU A 244 -19.77 -5.68 -1.83
CA LEU A 244 -20.51 -5.16 -0.68
C LEU A 244 -21.83 -4.49 -1.12
N LYS A 245 -22.97 -5.07 -0.75
CA LYS A 245 -24.31 -4.54 -1.08
C LYS A 245 -25.15 -4.24 0.15
N LEU A 246 -26.00 -3.22 0.02
CA LEU A 246 -27.07 -2.90 0.96
C LEU A 246 -28.39 -2.93 0.18
N GLY A 247 -29.12 -4.05 0.28
CA GLY A 247 -30.24 -4.34 -0.64
C GLY A 247 -29.76 -4.38 -2.09
N ASP A 248 -30.42 -3.64 -2.98
CA ASP A 248 -30.03 -3.53 -4.40
C ASP A 248 -28.83 -2.57 -4.63
N ARG A 249 -28.39 -1.86 -3.60
CA ARG A 249 -27.38 -0.81 -3.73
C ARG A 249 -25.97 -1.37 -3.58
N ASP A 250 -25.13 -1.19 -4.60
CA ASP A 250 -23.70 -1.56 -4.57
C ASP A 250 -22.88 -0.49 -3.81
N VAL A 251 -22.78 -0.69 -2.49
CA VAL A 251 -22.07 0.20 -1.58
C VAL A 251 -20.57 0.19 -1.87
N GLY A 252 -20.00 -0.97 -2.21
CA GLY A 252 -18.59 -1.12 -2.54
C GLY A 252 -18.19 -0.29 -3.76
N ALA A 253 -18.99 -0.35 -4.83
CA ALA A 253 -18.77 0.47 -6.02
C ALA A 253 -18.97 1.96 -5.75
N GLU A 254 -19.97 2.35 -4.95
CA GLU A 254 -20.15 3.76 -4.54
C GLU A 254 -18.95 4.30 -3.76
N MET A 255 -18.41 3.50 -2.82
CA MET A 255 -17.22 3.85 -2.05
C MET A 255 -16.02 4.06 -2.98
N MET A 256 -15.79 3.15 -3.93
CA MET A 256 -14.71 3.29 -4.91
C MET A 256 -14.90 4.51 -5.82
N ARG A 257 -16.12 4.80 -6.28
CA ARG A 257 -16.42 5.99 -7.09
C ARG A 257 -16.20 7.29 -6.31
N GLY A 258 -16.50 7.31 -5.02
CA GLY A 258 -16.23 8.46 -4.16
C GLY A 258 -14.73 8.78 -4.09
N VAL A 259 -13.91 7.74 -3.96
CA VAL A 259 -12.45 7.88 -3.90
C VAL A 259 -11.85 8.25 -5.25
N LEU A 260 -12.10 7.46 -6.29
CA LEU A 260 -11.59 7.72 -7.65
C LEU A 260 -12.19 8.97 -8.30
N GLY A 261 -13.31 9.48 -7.77
CA GLY A 261 -13.97 10.69 -8.23
C GLY A 261 -13.38 11.94 -7.57
N TRP A 262 -14.13 12.50 -6.61
CA TRP A 262 -13.84 13.82 -6.05
C TRP A 262 -12.55 13.85 -5.23
N PHE A 263 -12.31 12.83 -4.39
CA PHE A 263 -11.13 12.80 -3.53
C PHE A 263 -9.83 12.75 -4.36
N PHE A 264 -9.81 11.92 -5.40
CA PHE A 264 -8.66 11.82 -6.30
C PHE A 264 -8.42 13.13 -7.08
N ARG A 265 -9.49 13.74 -7.62
CA ARG A 265 -9.41 15.04 -8.30
C ARG A 265 -8.91 16.16 -7.39
N LEU A 266 -9.42 16.22 -6.16
CA LEU A 266 -8.96 17.18 -5.15
C LEU A 266 -7.47 16.97 -4.85
N ASN A 267 -7.03 15.73 -4.72
CA ASN A 267 -5.62 15.43 -4.49
C ASN A 267 -4.73 15.87 -5.67
N ILE A 268 -5.15 15.63 -6.91
CA ILE A 268 -4.42 16.13 -8.09
C ILE A 268 -4.36 17.65 -8.06
N LEU A 269 -5.47 18.33 -7.79
CA LEU A 269 -5.52 19.80 -7.70
C LEU A 269 -4.62 20.35 -6.60
N LEU A 270 -4.63 19.74 -5.41
CA LEU A 270 -3.73 20.12 -4.32
C LEU A 270 -2.26 19.91 -4.71
N THR A 271 -1.96 18.82 -5.42
CA THR A 271 -0.61 18.54 -5.90
C THR A 271 -0.15 19.61 -6.88
N LEU A 272 -0.97 19.94 -7.89
CA LEU A 272 -0.67 21.02 -8.83
C LEU A 272 -0.49 22.37 -8.13
N GLY A 273 -1.30 22.64 -7.09
CA GLY A 273 -1.16 23.82 -6.24
C GLY A 273 0.18 23.86 -5.49
N LEU A 274 0.60 22.74 -4.90
CA LEU A 274 1.90 22.61 -4.22
C LEU A 274 3.07 22.78 -5.20
N LEU A 275 3.00 22.16 -6.38
CA LEU A 275 3.99 22.37 -7.45
C LEU A 275 4.11 23.86 -7.81
N GLY A 276 2.97 24.55 -7.98
CA GLY A 276 2.94 25.99 -8.26
C GLY A 276 3.57 26.82 -7.14
N LEU A 277 3.31 26.47 -5.88
CA LEU A 277 3.93 27.12 -4.72
C LEU A 277 5.45 26.91 -4.70
N ASP A 278 5.93 25.69 -4.99
CA ASP A 278 7.36 25.37 -5.04
C ASP A 278 8.06 26.14 -6.16
N VAL A 279 7.43 26.24 -7.34
CA VAL A 279 7.94 27.07 -8.45
C VAL A 279 8.01 28.54 -8.05
N MET A 280 6.94 29.10 -7.46
CA MET A 280 6.94 30.51 -7.04
C MET A 280 8.01 30.79 -5.98
N ARG A 281 8.20 29.88 -5.01
CA ARG A 281 9.25 29.99 -4.00
C ARG A 281 10.64 29.90 -4.62
N ALA A 282 10.86 28.96 -5.54
CA ALA A 282 12.12 28.81 -6.23
C ALA A 282 12.48 30.05 -7.06
N ILE A 283 11.50 30.70 -7.71
CA ILE A 283 11.69 31.97 -8.40
C ILE A 283 12.01 33.10 -7.40
N ALA A 284 11.27 33.19 -6.30
CA ALA A 284 11.46 34.25 -5.30
C ALA A 284 12.83 34.15 -4.59
N ASN A 285 13.36 32.95 -4.42
CA ASN A 285 14.63 32.69 -3.73
C ASN A 285 15.82 32.51 -4.69
N ASP A 286 15.62 32.67 -6.00
CA ASP A 286 16.63 32.43 -7.05
C ASP A 286 17.24 31.02 -7.03
N THR A 287 16.42 30.01 -6.71
CA THR A 287 16.81 28.60 -6.58
C THR A 287 16.16 27.69 -7.63
N LEU A 288 15.69 28.26 -8.74
CA LEU A 288 14.99 27.54 -9.80
C LEU A 288 15.82 26.40 -10.41
N GLU A 289 17.15 26.55 -10.45
CA GLU A 289 18.08 25.53 -10.96
C GLU A 289 18.02 24.21 -10.17
N TYR A 290 17.68 24.26 -8.87
CA TYR A 290 17.59 23.06 -8.01
C TYR A 290 16.25 22.33 -8.13
N LEU A 291 15.23 22.97 -8.71
CA LEU A 291 13.87 22.42 -8.79
C LEU A 291 13.84 21.11 -9.61
N GLY A 292 14.57 21.09 -10.74
CA GLY A 292 14.67 19.89 -11.58
C GLY A 292 15.30 18.72 -10.84
N ALA A 293 16.39 18.97 -10.12
CA ALA A 293 17.07 17.96 -9.31
C ALA A 293 16.17 17.45 -8.17
N TYR A 294 15.49 18.34 -7.45
CA TYR A 294 14.57 17.99 -6.37
C TYR A 294 13.47 17.01 -6.82
N TYR A 295 12.81 17.30 -7.94
CA TYR A 295 11.75 16.42 -8.46
C TYR A 295 12.32 15.12 -9.05
N PHE A 296 13.48 15.17 -9.69
CA PHE A 296 14.13 13.98 -10.22
C PHE A 296 14.51 13.02 -9.09
N ASP A 297 15.24 13.51 -8.08
CA ASP A 297 15.65 12.76 -6.89
C ASP A 297 14.42 12.21 -6.16
N GLY A 298 13.39 13.04 -5.97
CA GLY A 298 12.12 12.63 -5.39
C GLY A 298 11.46 11.47 -6.14
N ILE A 299 11.39 11.55 -7.47
CA ILE A 299 10.79 10.49 -8.30
C ILE A 299 11.61 9.21 -8.22
N THR A 300 12.94 9.28 -8.30
CA THR A 300 13.79 8.08 -8.24
C THR A 300 13.64 7.33 -6.92
N GLN A 301 13.43 8.04 -5.81
CA GLN A 301 13.21 7.43 -4.49
C GLN A 301 11.76 6.95 -4.28
N ALA A 302 10.76 7.68 -4.78
CA ALA A 302 9.34 7.35 -4.61
C ALA A 302 8.81 6.28 -5.59
N PHE A 303 9.38 6.20 -6.80
CA PHE A 303 8.90 5.33 -7.87
C PHE A 303 8.97 3.83 -7.53
N PRO A 304 10.08 3.28 -6.98
CA PRO A 304 10.17 1.86 -6.65
C PRO A 304 9.08 1.37 -5.68
N PRO A 305 8.86 1.98 -4.49
CA PRO A 305 7.81 1.53 -3.59
C PRO A 305 6.41 1.65 -4.19
N ILE A 306 6.17 2.62 -5.07
CA ILE A 306 4.90 2.76 -5.79
C ILE A 306 4.71 1.62 -6.80
N LEU A 307 5.75 1.29 -7.57
CA LEU A 307 5.73 0.16 -8.48
C LEU A 307 5.48 -1.16 -7.72
N PHE A 308 6.05 -1.29 -6.52
CA PHE A 308 5.81 -2.43 -5.64
C PHE A 308 4.36 -2.53 -5.20
N ALA A 309 3.75 -1.43 -4.78
CA ALA A 309 2.34 -1.39 -4.44
C ALA A 309 1.46 -1.87 -5.61
N ILE A 310 1.76 -1.43 -6.83
CA ILE A 310 1.02 -1.81 -8.05
C ILE A 310 1.14 -3.31 -8.34
N VAL A 311 2.27 -3.94 -8.04
CA VAL A 311 2.50 -5.36 -8.27
C VAL A 311 1.90 -6.24 -7.15
N VAL A 312 2.09 -5.85 -5.89
CA VAL A 312 1.77 -6.69 -4.72
C VAL A 312 0.31 -6.59 -4.31
N LEU A 313 -0.26 -5.38 -4.24
CA LEU A 313 -1.63 -5.18 -3.74
C LEU A 313 -2.70 -5.99 -4.50
N PRO A 314 -2.66 -6.12 -5.85
CA PRO A 314 -3.61 -6.96 -6.57
C PRO A 314 -3.58 -8.45 -6.17
N LEU A 315 -2.40 -8.96 -5.76
CA LEU A 315 -2.20 -10.37 -5.43
C LEU A 315 -2.77 -10.71 -4.06
N VAL A 316 -2.63 -9.78 -3.11
CA VAL A 316 -3.17 -9.92 -1.75
C VAL A 316 -4.64 -9.52 -1.66
N GLU A 317 -5.18 -8.77 -2.62
CA GLU A 317 -6.55 -8.23 -2.59
C GLU A 317 -7.60 -9.31 -2.28
N ARG A 318 -7.53 -10.49 -2.92
CA ARG A 318 -8.53 -11.56 -2.69
C ARG A 318 -8.45 -12.14 -1.28
N PHE A 319 -7.24 -12.22 -0.74
CA PHE A 319 -7.07 -12.61 0.66
C PHE A 319 -7.63 -11.52 1.58
N SER A 320 -7.36 -10.24 1.29
CA SER A 320 -7.89 -9.10 2.03
C SER A 320 -9.42 -9.03 1.97
N VAL A 321 -10.05 -9.40 0.85
CA VAL A 321 -11.51 -9.51 0.70
C VAL A 321 -12.09 -10.58 1.63
N VAL A 322 -11.48 -11.77 1.67
CA VAL A 322 -11.90 -12.85 2.58
C VAL A 322 -11.77 -12.41 4.04
N LEU A 323 -10.65 -11.75 4.38
CA LEU A 323 -10.45 -11.19 5.70
C LEU A 323 -11.51 -10.13 6.03
N TYR A 324 -11.78 -9.21 5.11
CA TYR A 324 -12.78 -8.16 5.27
C TYR A 324 -14.14 -8.75 5.66
N LYS A 325 -14.62 -9.75 4.91
CA LYS A 325 -15.87 -10.45 5.23
C LYS A 325 -15.81 -11.10 6.61
N LYS A 326 -14.77 -11.89 6.90
CA LYS A 326 -14.64 -12.60 8.19
C LYS A 326 -14.62 -11.64 9.38
N VAL A 327 -13.88 -10.54 9.28
CA VAL A 327 -13.80 -9.55 10.36
C VAL A 327 -15.13 -8.82 10.50
N PHE A 328 -15.79 -8.45 9.39
CA PHE A 328 -17.11 -7.84 9.43
C PHE A 328 -18.17 -8.76 10.07
N GLU A 329 -18.25 -10.02 9.62
CA GLU A 329 -19.15 -11.04 10.20
C GLU A 329 -18.83 -11.27 11.68
N SER A 330 -17.54 -11.33 12.03
CA SER A 330 -17.13 -11.44 13.43
C SER A 330 -17.59 -10.24 14.25
N ILE A 331 -17.46 -9.00 13.77
CA ILE A 331 -17.88 -7.80 14.52
C ILE A 331 -19.40 -7.75 14.66
N THR A 332 -20.13 -8.02 13.58
CA THR A 332 -21.60 -7.95 13.56
C THR A 332 -22.25 -9.09 14.34
N GLN A 333 -21.69 -10.29 14.28
CA GLN A 333 -22.18 -11.49 14.99
C GLN A 333 -21.52 -11.73 16.35
N ALA A 334 -20.42 -11.04 16.70
CA ALA A 334 -19.79 -11.16 18.01
C ALA A 334 -20.81 -10.92 19.12
N ARG A 335 -21.75 -9.98 18.93
CA ARG A 335 -22.77 -9.71 19.95
C ARG A 335 -23.91 -10.72 19.96
N SER A 336 -24.27 -11.36 18.84
CA SER A 336 -25.26 -12.45 18.86
C SER A 336 -24.66 -13.70 19.51
N LYS A 337 -23.38 -13.99 19.27
CA LYS A 337 -22.63 -15.06 19.96
C LYS A 337 -22.34 -14.75 21.42
N VAL A 338 -21.99 -13.51 21.78
CA VAL A 338 -21.80 -13.08 23.19
C VAL A 338 -23.13 -13.02 23.96
N ARG A 339 -24.25 -12.74 23.29
CA ARG A 339 -25.59 -12.77 23.91
C ARG A 339 -26.19 -14.18 23.97
N GLN A 340 -25.73 -15.11 23.13
CA GLN A 340 -26.02 -16.55 23.20
C GLN A 340 -25.05 -17.32 24.11
N LEU A 341 -23.90 -16.73 24.45
CA LEU A 341 -23.06 -17.16 25.56
C LEU A 341 -23.84 -16.91 26.85
N ASN A 342 -24.68 -17.88 27.18
CA ASN A 342 -25.31 -18.00 28.46
C ASN A 342 -24.17 -18.29 29.44
N LEU A 343 -23.50 -17.23 29.91
CA LEU A 343 -22.30 -17.24 30.74
C LEU A 343 -22.48 -18.14 31.96
N ARG A 344 -23.70 -18.19 32.49
CA ARG A 344 -24.13 -19.10 33.55
C ARG A 344 -24.11 -20.56 33.11
N ARG A 345 -24.58 -20.88 31.91
CA ARG A 345 -24.51 -22.23 31.32
C ARG A 345 -23.06 -22.60 31.00
N SER A 346 -22.27 -21.69 30.45
CA SER A 346 -20.85 -21.95 30.13
C SER A 346 -19.99 -22.14 31.38
N LEU A 347 -20.26 -21.39 32.46
CA LEU A 347 -19.69 -21.61 33.80
C LEU A 347 -20.19 -22.90 34.44
N LEU A 348 -21.48 -23.23 34.32
CA LEU A 348 -22.01 -24.51 34.79
C LEU A 348 -21.41 -25.68 34.03
N THR A 349 -21.21 -25.58 32.71
CA THR A 349 -20.56 -26.62 31.91
C THR A 349 -19.10 -26.76 32.32
N PHE A 350 -18.38 -25.65 32.53
CA PHE A 350 -16.99 -25.65 32.99
C PHE A 350 -16.81 -26.24 34.40
N VAL A 351 -17.67 -25.85 35.35
CA VAL A 351 -17.69 -26.41 36.71
C VAL A 351 -18.14 -27.87 36.70
N SER A 352 -19.12 -28.25 35.87
CA SER A 352 -19.55 -29.63 35.71
C SER A 352 -18.52 -30.52 35.02
N SER A 353 -17.68 -29.97 34.14
CA SER A 353 -16.56 -30.68 33.51
C SER A 353 -15.36 -30.84 34.45
N ILE A 354 -15.26 -30.00 35.48
CA ILE A 354 -14.28 -30.15 36.57
C ILE A 354 -14.81 -31.15 37.62
N GLY A 355 -16.13 -31.24 37.82
CA GLY A 355 -16.75 -32.17 38.76
C GLY A 355 -17.03 -33.58 38.24
N THR A 356 -16.92 -33.82 36.92
CA THR A 356 -17.10 -35.16 36.32
C THR A 356 -15.79 -35.83 35.88
N ALA A 357 -14.64 -35.19 36.13
CA ALA A 357 -13.34 -35.84 36.12
C ALA A 357 -13.04 -36.41 37.52
N GLY A 358 -13.83 -37.43 37.90
CA GLY A 358 -13.53 -38.34 39.01
C GLY A 358 -12.89 -39.61 38.47
#